data_AF-A0A942CZV3-F1
#
_entry.id   AF-A0A942CZV3-F1
#
_cell.length_a   1.000
_cell.length_b   1.000
_cell.length_c   1.000
_cell.angle_alpha   90.00
_cell.angle_beta   90.00
_cell.angle_gamma   90.00
#
_symmetry.space_group_name_H-M   'P 1'
#
loop_
_entity.id
_entity.type
_entity.pdbx_description
1 polymer ?
#
loop_
_entity_poly.entity_id
_entity_poly.type
_entity_poly.pdbx_seq_one_letter_code
_entity_poly.pdbx_strand_id
1 'polypeptide(L)'
;MVASAIPVASIFPAELTALRSAGIVIGLLLIAYAVWRRRSLRNADVLLLGLTGLALLIVSGTEIVDGLLSAFSFEKGNGGRILGLAVFAIFVLFVLILRALAVGARNARQLSAALEGLAWEEFRQAHLPERFEGRIAILVPAYNEAENIGVVLDQMPAEVCGVRTEVLVVDDGSRDG
;
A
#
# COMPACT_ATOMS: atom_id res chain seq x y z
N MET A 1 -33.31 -48.97 -16.63
CA MET A 1 -32.65 -48.14 -15.60
C MET A 1 -31.25 -47.84 -16.09
N VAL A 2 -31.03 -46.64 -16.64
CA VAL A 2 -29.71 -46.20 -17.10
C VAL A 2 -29.04 -45.52 -15.92
N ALA A 3 -27.94 -46.10 -15.44
CA ALA A 3 -27.14 -45.50 -14.39
C ALA A 3 -26.46 -44.25 -14.97
N SER A 4 -26.90 -43.07 -14.54
CA SER A 4 -26.24 -41.80 -14.82
C SER A 4 -24.84 -41.83 -14.22
N ALA A 5 -23.83 -41.94 -15.09
CA ALA A 5 -22.44 -41.70 -14.70
C ALA A 5 -22.30 -40.21 -14.35
N ILE A 6 -22.02 -39.94 -13.08
CA ILE A 6 -21.60 -38.61 -12.60
C ILE A 6 -20.29 -38.28 -13.34
N PRO A 7 -20.18 -37.14 -14.05
CA PRO A 7 -18.92 -36.75 -14.64
C PRO A 7 -17.99 -36.34 -13.49
N VAL A 8 -17.14 -37.26 -13.07
CA VAL A 8 -16.01 -36.95 -12.19
C VAL A 8 -15.09 -36.09 -13.04
N ALA A 9 -15.17 -34.77 -12.87
CA ALA A 9 -14.23 -33.84 -13.48
C ALA A 9 -12.82 -34.34 -13.16
N SER A 10 -12.05 -34.70 -14.20
CA SER A 10 -10.68 -35.15 -14.04
C SER A 10 -9.88 -34.03 -13.38
N ILE A 11 -9.53 -34.23 -12.11
CA ILE A 11 -8.80 -33.25 -11.29
C ILE A 11 -7.45 -32.90 -11.93
N PHE A 12 -6.90 -33.83 -12.73
CA PHE A 12 -5.62 -33.68 -13.43
C PHE A 12 -5.83 -33.80 -14.95
N PRO A 13 -5.26 -32.86 -15.75
CA PRO A 13 -5.36 -32.91 -17.20
C PRO A 13 -4.44 -33.98 -17.80
N ALA A 14 -4.87 -34.57 -18.92
CA ALA A 14 -4.11 -35.60 -19.63
C ALA A 14 -2.83 -35.06 -20.32
N GLU A 15 -2.76 -33.75 -20.59
CA GLU A 15 -1.58 -33.11 -21.20
C GLU A 15 -1.11 -31.86 -20.44
N LEU A 16 0.17 -31.84 -20.10
CA LEU A 16 0.87 -30.69 -19.52
C LEU A 16 1.23 -29.71 -20.64
N THR A 17 0.35 -28.77 -20.94
CA THR A 17 0.68 -27.66 -21.83
C THR A 17 1.81 -26.82 -21.22
N ALA A 18 2.74 -26.31 -22.04
CA ALA A 18 3.87 -25.47 -21.60
C ALA A 18 3.45 -24.27 -20.72
N LEU A 19 2.23 -23.75 -20.95
CA LEU A 19 1.65 -22.68 -20.15
C LEU A 19 1.27 -23.14 -18.73
N ARG A 20 0.74 -24.36 -18.56
CA ARG A 20 0.36 -24.93 -17.26
C ARG A 20 1.59 -25.28 -16.43
N SER A 21 2.62 -25.85 -17.04
CA SER A 21 3.88 -26.14 -16.35
C SER A 21 4.57 -24.85 -15.88
N ALA A 22 4.59 -23.80 -16.71
CA ALA A 22 5.11 -22.49 -16.31
C ALA A 22 4.34 -21.90 -15.11
N GLY A 23 3.00 -21.96 -15.13
CA GLY A 23 2.17 -21.49 -14.03
C GLY A 23 2.40 -22.25 -12.71
N ILE A 24 2.58 -23.58 -12.79
CA ILE A 24 2.92 -24.41 -11.62
C ILE A 24 4.28 -24.02 -11.04
N VAL A 25 5.30 -23.87 -11.89
CA VAL A 25 6.65 -23.48 -11.46
C VAL A 25 6.63 -22.11 -10.78
N ILE A 26 5.96 -21.13 -11.39
CA ILE A 26 5.84 -19.78 -10.82
C ILE A 26 5.07 -19.83 -9.48
N GLY A 27 3.99 -20.60 -9.39
CA GLY A 27 3.22 -20.76 -8.16
C GLY A 27 4.06 -21.35 -7.01
N LEU A 28 4.85 -22.39 -7.29
CA LEU A 28 5.77 -22.99 -6.33
C LEU A 28 6.87 -22.00 -5.91
N LEU A 29 7.44 -21.24 -6.86
CA LEU A 29 8.44 -20.23 -6.56
C LEU A 29 7.89 -19.11 -5.68
N LEU A 30 6.65 -18.66 -5.90
CA LEU A 30 6.00 -17.65 -5.08
C LEU A 30 5.80 -18.14 -3.63
N ILE A 31 5.34 -19.37 -3.45
CA ILE A 31 5.17 -19.99 -2.12
C ILE A 31 6.53 -20.18 -1.44
N ALA A 32 7.53 -20.72 -2.16
CA ALA A 32 8.87 -20.91 -1.64
C ALA A 32 9.51 -19.58 -1.21
N TYR A 33 9.34 -18.54 -2.03
CA TYR A 33 9.79 -17.19 -1.72
C TYR A 33 9.07 -16.60 -0.50
N ALA A 34 7.75 -16.79 -0.39
CA ALA A 34 6.97 -16.37 0.78
C ALA A 34 7.49 -17.04 2.07
N VAL A 35 7.75 -18.34 2.04
CA VAL A 35 8.26 -19.11 3.18
C VAL A 35 9.71 -18.72 3.51
N TRP A 36 10.56 -18.57 2.50
CA TRP A 36 11.96 -18.18 2.69
C TRP A 36 12.06 -16.78 3.30
N ARG A 37 11.26 -15.83 2.79
CA ARG A 37 11.27 -14.43 3.24
C ARG A 37 10.31 -14.16 4.41
N ARG A 38 9.75 -15.20 5.04
CA ARG A 38 8.77 -15.07 6.15
C ARG A 38 9.26 -14.28 7.35
N ARG A 39 10.59 -14.18 7.55
CA ARG A 39 11.21 -13.42 8.65
C ARG A 39 11.48 -11.95 8.31
N SER A 40 11.41 -11.57 7.04
CA SER A 40 11.70 -10.21 6.57
C SER A 40 10.46 -9.49 6.04
N LEU A 41 9.43 -10.23 5.62
CA LEU A 41 8.14 -9.68 5.19
C LEU A 41 7.15 -9.61 6.35
N ARG A 42 6.18 -8.68 6.29
CA ARG A 42 5.05 -8.67 7.23
C ARG A 42 4.22 -9.92 7.03
N ASN A 43 3.63 -10.45 8.11
CA ASN A 43 2.79 -11.66 8.06
C ASN A 43 1.66 -11.56 7.00
N ALA A 44 1.07 -10.38 6.82
CA ALA A 44 0.04 -10.14 5.79
C ALA A 44 0.57 -10.32 4.36
N ASP A 45 1.83 -9.96 4.13
CA ASP A 45 2.47 -10.02 2.81
C ASP A 45 2.83 -11.46 2.47
N VAL A 46 3.32 -12.20 3.46
CA VAL A 46 3.58 -13.65 3.35
C VAL A 46 2.28 -14.40 3.08
N LEU A 47 1.21 -14.08 3.82
CA LEU A 47 -0.10 -14.71 3.64
C LEU A 47 -0.67 -14.44 2.25
N LEU A 48 -0.62 -13.18 1.80
CA LEU A 48 -1.15 -12.79 0.49
C LEU A 48 -0.33 -13.40 -0.64
N LEU A 49 1.00 -13.39 -0.54
CA LEU A 49 1.87 -14.00 -1.54
C LEU A 49 1.69 -15.52 -1.59
N GLY A 50 1.52 -16.17 -0.43
CA GLY A 50 1.19 -17.59 -0.33
C GLY A 50 -0.16 -17.91 -0.95
N LEU A 51 -1.19 -17.10 -0.68
CA LEU A 51 -2.52 -17.24 -1.29
C LEU A 51 -2.48 -17.05 -2.80
N THR A 52 -1.73 -16.06 -3.30
CA THR A 52 -1.55 -15.85 -4.75
C THR A 52 -0.83 -17.03 -5.40
N GLY A 53 0.24 -17.52 -4.77
CA GLY A 53 0.94 -18.72 -5.26
C GLY A 53 0.02 -19.95 -5.28
N LEU A 54 -0.76 -20.16 -4.21
CA LEU A 54 -1.72 -21.26 -4.12
C LEU A 54 -2.83 -21.13 -5.18
N ALA A 55 -3.37 -19.92 -5.36
CA ALA A 55 -4.36 -19.65 -6.40
C ALA A 55 -3.80 -19.95 -7.79
N LEU A 56 -2.55 -19.57 -8.07
CA LEU A 56 -1.88 -19.86 -9.34
C LEU A 56 -1.68 -21.37 -9.54
N LEU A 57 -1.35 -22.12 -8.49
CA LEU A 57 -1.24 -23.58 -8.54
C LEU A 57 -2.59 -24.23 -8.84
N ILE A 58 -3.67 -23.76 -8.20
CA ILE A 58 -5.03 -24.26 -8.46
C ILE A 58 -5.43 -23.97 -9.91
N VAL A 59 -5.22 -22.73 -10.38
CA VAL A 59 -5.54 -22.31 -11.75
C VAL A 59 -4.75 -23.09 -12.80
N SER A 60 -3.47 -23.35 -12.52
CA SER A 60 -2.57 -24.00 -13.49
C SER A 60 -2.69 -25.53 -13.47
N GLY A 61 -2.96 -26.12 -12.31
CA GLY A 61 -2.97 -27.56 -12.10
C GLY A 61 -4.34 -28.22 -12.20
N THR A 62 -5.43 -27.46 -12.10
CA THR A 62 -6.79 -28.03 -12.05
C THR A 62 -7.71 -27.43 -13.12
N GLU A 63 -8.69 -28.21 -13.55
CA GLU A 63 -9.77 -27.73 -14.44
C GLU A 63 -10.90 -27.01 -13.66
N ILE A 64 -10.70 -26.74 -12.37
CA ILE A 64 -11.70 -26.09 -11.50
C ILE A 64 -12.07 -24.71 -12.03
N VAL A 65 -11.11 -23.99 -12.62
CA VAL A 65 -11.36 -22.68 -13.23
C VAL A 65 -12.25 -22.81 -14.47
N ASP A 66 -12.08 -23.86 -15.28
CA ASP A 66 -12.95 -24.10 -16.44
C ASP A 66 -14.39 -24.42 -15.98
N GLY A 67 -14.56 -25.15 -14.87
CA GLY A 67 -15.85 -25.37 -14.23
C GLY A 67 -16.49 -24.09 -13.67
N LEU A 68 -15.72 -23.26 -12.97
CA LEU A 68 -16.18 -21.97 -12.45
C LEU A 68 -16.57 -21.01 -13.57
N LEU A 69 -15.75 -20.90 -14.62
CA LEU A 69 -16.02 -20.07 -15.79
C LEU A 69 -17.29 -20.53 -16.52
N SER A 70 -17.50 -21.85 -16.64
CA SER A 70 -18.74 -22.40 -17.22
C SER A 70 -19.97 -22.12 -16.36
N ALA A 71 -19.85 -22.06 -15.02
CA ALA A 71 -20.93 -21.70 -14.10
C ALA A 71 -21.29 -20.20 -14.17
N PHE A 72 -20.37 -19.34 -14.60
CA PHE A 72 -20.63 -17.95 -14.95
C PHE A 72 -21.08 -17.75 -16.41
N SER A 73 -21.52 -18.83 -17.08
CA SER A 73 -21.98 -18.82 -18.49
C SER A 73 -20.95 -18.34 -19.51
N PHE A 74 -19.65 -18.40 -19.21
CA PHE A 74 -18.61 -18.27 -20.22
C PHE A 74 -18.50 -19.59 -20.97
N GLU A 75 -19.38 -19.77 -21.97
CA GLU A 75 -19.39 -20.94 -22.83
C GLU A 75 -18.03 -21.15 -23.53
N LYS A 76 -17.76 -22.43 -23.83
CA LYS A 76 -16.56 -22.99 -24.47
C LYS A 76 -16.40 -22.51 -25.94
N GLY A 77 -16.50 -21.21 -26.19
CA GLY A 77 -16.13 -20.52 -27.42
C GLY A 77 -14.85 -19.72 -27.20
N ASN A 78 -14.03 -19.58 -28.24
CA ASN A 78 -12.65 -19.06 -28.20
C ASN A 78 -12.45 -17.72 -27.42
N GLY A 79 -13.50 -16.92 -27.23
CA GLY A 79 -13.46 -15.63 -26.51
C GLY A 79 -13.80 -15.68 -25.00
N GLY A 80 -14.60 -16.64 -24.53
CA GLY A 80 -15.12 -16.65 -23.15
C GLY A 80 -14.03 -16.92 -22.09
N ARG A 81 -13.09 -17.82 -22.40
CA ARG A 81 -11.97 -18.16 -21.51
C ARG A 81 -10.96 -17.00 -21.40
N ILE A 82 -10.67 -16.34 -22.52
CA ILE A 82 -9.75 -15.20 -22.55
C ILE A 82 -10.36 -14.03 -21.76
N LEU A 83 -11.65 -13.76 -21.94
CA LEU A 83 -12.35 -12.72 -21.19
C LEU A 83 -12.42 -13.03 -19.69
N GLY A 84 -12.73 -14.27 -19.31
CA GLY A 84 -12.73 -14.70 -17.91
C GLY A 84 -11.35 -14.58 -17.25
N LEU A 85 -10.28 -14.99 -17.97
CA LEU A 85 -8.91 -14.83 -17.49
C LEU A 85 -8.52 -13.36 -17.34
N ALA A 86 -8.93 -12.50 -18.28
CA ALA A 86 -8.69 -11.07 -18.21
C ALA A 86 -9.40 -10.42 -17.01
N VAL A 87 -10.67 -10.76 -16.78
CA VAL A 87 -11.44 -10.26 -15.62
C VAL A 87 -10.80 -10.73 -14.31
N PHE A 88 -10.39 -11.99 -14.22
CA PHE A 88 -9.70 -12.51 -13.04
C PHE A 88 -8.35 -11.80 -12.81
N ALA A 89 -7.56 -11.61 -13.87
CA ALA A 89 -6.28 -10.90 -13.79
C ALA A 89 -6.48 -9.44 -13.35
N ILE A 90 -7.49 -8.74 -13.88
CA ILE A 90 -7.85 -7.38 -13.48
C ILE A 90 -8.29 -7.35 -12.01
N PHE A 91 -9.08 -8.32 -11.56
CA PHE A 91 -9.50 -8.41 -10.16
C PHE A 91 -8.30 -8.61 -9.22
N VAL A 92 -7.39 -9.52 -9.54
CA VAL A 92 -6.15 -9.73 -8.78
C VAL A 92 -5.30 -8.46 -8.78
N LEU A 93 -5.12 -7.82 -9.94
CA LEU A 93 -4.38 -6.58 -10.07
C LEU A 93 -5.00 -5.46 -9.22
N PHE A 94 -6.33 -5.35 -9.23
CA PHE A 94 -7.06 -4.38 -8.42
C PHE A 94 -6.81 -4.59 -6.92
N VAL A 95 -6.87 -5.83 -6.43
CA VAL A 95 -6.56 -6.16 -5.03
C VAL A 95 -5.10 -5.81 -4.69
N LEU A 96 -4.15 -6.09 -5.58
CA LEU A 96 -2.75 -5.73 -5.39
C LEU A 96 -2.53 -4.21 -5.33
N ILE A 97 -3.23 -3.45 -6.18
CA ILE A 97 -3.22 -1.99 -6.17
C ILE A 97 -3.79 -1.46 -4.84
N LEU A 98 -4.96 -1.94 -4.41
CA LEU A 98 -5.55 -1.53 -3.13
C LEU A 98 -4.61 -1.82 -1.95
N ARG A 99 -3.96 -2.98 -1.95
CA ARG A 99 -2.94 -3.31 -0.94
C ARG A 99 -1.75 -2.34 -1.00
N ALA A 100 -1.22 -2.08 -2.18
CA ALA A 100 -0.08 -1.18 -2.37
C ALA A 100 -0.40 0.23 -1.85
N LEU A 101 -1.60 0.75 -2.17
CA LEU A 101 -2.09 2.03 -1.66
C LEU A 101 -2.24 2.02 -0.13
N ALA A 102 -2.84 0.96 0.44
CA ALA A 102 -3.05 0.86 1.88
C ALA A 102 -1.73 0.78 2.68
N VAL A 103 -0.73 0.05 2.17
CA VAL A 103 0.61 -0.03 2.78
C VAL A 103 1.35 1.29 2.63
N GLY A 104 1.32 1.91 1.44
CA GLY A 104 1.93 3.22 1.20
C GLY A 104 1.41 4.28 2.16
N ALA A 105 0.09 4.36 2.35
CA ALA A 105 -0.53 5.30 3.27
C ALA A 105 -0.14 5.07 4.73
N ARG A 106 0.05 3.81 5.16
CA ARG A 106 0.52 3.49 6.53
C ARG A 106 1.97 3.91 6.74
N ASN A 107 2.83 3.61 5.78
CA ASN A 107 4.25 3.96 5.86
C ASN A 107 4.46 5.47 5.90
N ALA A 108 3.73 6.22 5.07
CA ALA A 108 3.78 7.69 5.08
C ALA A 108 3.44 8.27 6.46
N ARG A 109 2.37 7.79 7.10
CA ARG A 109 1.99 8.23 8.45
C ARG A 109 3.03 7.89 9.52
N GLN A 110 3.62 6.69 9.46
CA GLN A 110 4.67 6.29 10.40
C GLN A 110 5.93 7.15 10.25
N LEU A 111 6.30 7.48 9.02
CA LEU A 111 7.41 8.39 8.75
C LEU A 111 7.12 9.79 9.28
N SER A 112 5.94 10.36 8.99
CA SER A 112 5.54 11.67 9.52
C SER A 112 5.57 11.70 11.05
N ALA A 113 5.03 10.69 11.72
CA ALA A 113 5.06 10.61 13.19
C ALA A 113 6.49 10.49 13.75
N ALA A 114 7.38 9.77 13.05
CA ALA A 114 8.77 9.68 13.44
C ALA A 114 9.51 11.01 13.25
N LEU A 115 9.26 11.72 12.13
CA LEU A 115 9.81 13.04 11.87
C LEU A 115 9.30 14.08 12.87
N GLU A 116 8.01 14.06 13.20
CA GLU A 116 7.41 14.91 14.24
C GLU A 116 8.06 14.65 15.61
N GLY A 117 8.30 13.38 15.94
CA GLY A 117 9.00 13.01 17.18
C GLY A 117 10.44 13.54 17.24
N LEU A 118 11.17 13.49 16.12
CA LEU A 118 12.53 14.06 16.02
C LEU A 118 12.50 15.59 16.11
N ALA A 119 11.59 16.25 15.40
CA ALA A 119 11.43 17.70 15.44
C ALA A 119 11.06 18.19 16.85
N TRP A 120 10.17 17.47 17.54
CA TRP A 120 9.81 17.79 18.93
C TRP A 120 11.01 17.65 19.88
N GLU A 121 11.81 16.60 19.70
CA GLU A 121 12.99 16.37 20.52
C GLU A 121 14.06 17.46 20.32
N GLU A 122 14.31 17.87 19.07
CA GLU A 122 15.17 19.02 18.75
C GLU A 122 14.64 20.32 19.36
N PHE A 123 13.32 20.58 19.21
CA PHE A 123 12.67 21.75 19.78
C PHE A 123 12.82 21.81 21.30
N ARG A 124 12.65 20.67 21.98
CA ARG A 124 12.83 20.52 23.43
C ARG A 124 14.28 20.69 23.85
N GLN A 125 15.24 20.10 23.14
CA GLN A 125 16.67 20.24 23.46
C GLN A 125 17.16 21.69 23.32
N ALA A 126 16.58 22.44 22.39
CA ALA A 126 16.84 23.86 22.23
C ALA A 126 16.20 24.75 23.32
N HIS A 127 15.49 24.17 24.30
CA HIS A 127 14.74 24.89 25.35
C HIS A 127 13.79 25.96 24.77
N LEU A 128 13.23 25.67 23.59
CA LEU A 128 12.26 26.52 22.93
C LEU A 128 10.85 26.44 23.55
N PRO A 129 10.35 25.29 24.04
CA PRO A 129 9.03 25.23 24.69
C PRO A 129 8.86 26.24 25.83
N GLU A 130 9.89 26.39 26.67
CA GLU A 130 9.88 27.31 27.81
C GLU A 130 9.73 28.77 27.37
N ARG A 131 10.15 29.10 26.13
CA ARG A 131 10.00 30.44 25.54
C ARG A 131 8.53 30.83 25.33
N PHE A 132 7.65 29.84 25.14
CA PHE A 132 6.23 30.04 24.86
C PHE A 132 5.34 29.90 26.11
N GLU A 133 5.88 29.50 27.26
CA GLU A 133 5.08 29.33 28.48
C GLU A 133 4.42 30.64 28.93
N GLY A 134 3.09 30.61 29.11
CA GLY A 134 2.31 31.77 29.55
C GLY A 134 2.23 32.91 28.53
N ARG A 135 2.60 32.67 27.27
CA ARG A 135 2.59 33.65 26.18
C ARG A 135 1.64 33.22 25.07
N ILE A 136 1.26 34.17 24.21
CA ILE A 136 0.56 33.88 22.96
C ILE A 136 1.59 33.50 21.90
N ALA A 137 1.55 32.25 21.44
CA ALA A 137 2.38 31.79 20.33
C ALA A 137 1.79 32.26 18.98
N ILE A 138 2.60 32.96 18.18
CA ILE A 138 2.29 33.33 16.80
C ILE A 138 3.07 32.41 15.88
N LEU A 139 2.37 31.52 15.18
CA LEU A 139 2.97 30.59 14.22
C LEU A 139 2.95 31.21 12.81
N VAL A 140 4.11 31.34 12.20
CA VAL A 140 4.27 31.89 10.84
C VAL A 140 4.89 30.82 9.94
N PRO A 141 4.10 30.12 9.11
CA PRO A 141 4.67 29.28 8.06
C PRO A 141 5.29 30.17 6.97
N ALA A 142 6.52 29.86 6.57
CA ALA A 142 7.25 30.59 5.53
C ALA A 142 7.67 29.61 4.43
N TYR A 143 7.39 29.95 3.16
CA TYR A 143 7.87 29.21 2.00
C TYR A 143 8.27 30.18 0.89
N ASN A 144 9.57 30.29 0.66
CA ASN A 144 10.16 31.28 -0.23
C ASN A 144 9.73 32.73 0.07
N GLU A 145 9.94 33.15 1.32
CA GLU A 145 9.56 34.48 1.83
C GLU A 145 10.79 35.31 2.26
N ALA A 146 11.98 35.01 1.73
CA ALA A 146 13.24 35.61 2.20
C ALA A 146 13.21 37.15 2.22
N GLU A 147 12.57 37.78 1.23
CA GLU A 147 12.49 39.24 1.12
C GLU A 147 11.43 39.87 2.04
N ASN A 148 10.40 39.11 2.43
CA ASN A 148 9.18 39.67 3.02
C ASN A 148 8.98 39.26 4.48
N ILE A 149 9.54 38.13 4.90
CA ILE A 149 9.37 37.59 6.26
C ILE A 149 9.83 38.57 7.33
N GLY A 150 10.95 39.28 7.12
CA GLY A 150 11.46 40.28 8.06
C GLY A 150 10.46 41.42 8.31
N VAL A 151 9.86 41.94 7.24
CA VAL A 151 8.87 43.04 7.31
C VAL A 151 7.61 42.60 8.07
N VAL A 152 7.20 41.34 7.91
CA VAL A 152 6.05 40.77 8.65
C VAL A 152 6.38 40.62 10.13
N LEU A 153 7.57 40.12 10.47
CA LEU A 153 8.01 39.93 11.85
C LEU A 153 8.12 41.26 12.61
N ASP A 154 8.60 42.32 11.95
CA ASP A 154 8.73 43.66 12.54
C ASP A 154 7.37 44.29 12.89
N GLN A 155 6.29 43.86 12.23
CA GLN A 155 4.94 44.36 12.47
C GLN A 155 4.18 43.53 13.52
N MET A 156 4.75 42.42 14.00
CA MET A 156 4.09 41.58 14.99
C MET A 156 4.01 42.31 16.35
N PRO A 157 2.82 42.38 16.96
CA PRO A 157 2.68 43.03 18.25
C PRO A 157 3.40 42.22 19.33
N ALA A 158 4.14 42.89 20.22
CA ALA A 158 4.82 42.25 21.36
C ALA A 158 3.83 41.78 22.46
N GLU A 159 2.59 42.27 22.42
CA GLU A 159 1.54 41.96 23.38
C GLU A 159 0.16 42.04 22.74
N VAL A 160 -0.72 41.10 23.07
CA VAL A 160 -2.12 41.08 22.66
C VAL A 160 -2.99 40.92 23.90
N CYS A 161 -3.89 41.86 24.14
CA CYS A 161 -4.84 41.83 25.27
C CYS A 161 -4.19 41.62 26.65
N GLY A 162 -3.02 42.22 26.93
CA GLY A 162 -2.34 42.03 28.22
C GLY A 162 -1.37 40.86 28.28
N VAL A 163 -1.27 40.04 27.21
CA VAL A 163 -0.49 38.80 27.18
C VAL A 163 0.64 38.94 26.17
N ARG A 164 1.88 38.68 26.60
CA ARG A 164 3.07 38.74 25.72
C ARG A 164 2.95 37.74 24.60
N THR A 165 3.45 38.12 23.43
CA THR A 165 3.52 37.23 22.27
C THR A 165 4.92 36.63 22.11
N GLU A 166 5.00 35.49 21.42
CA GLU A 166 6.25 34.87 21.03
C GLU A 166 6.06 34.28 19.62
N VAL A 167 6.99 34.57 18.71
CA VAL A 167 6.85 34.17 17.30
C VAL A 167 7.66 32.91 17.01
N LEU A 168 7.02 31.94 16.36
CA LEU A 168 7.64 30.73 15.81
C LEU A 168 7.50 30.76 14.29
N VAL A 169 8.60 30.96 13.58
CA VAL A 169 8.66 30.83 12.13
C VAL A 169 8.99 29.38 11.77
N VAL A 170 8.19 28.78 10.89
CA VAL A 170 8.42 27.42 10.39
C VAL A 170 8.70 27.50 8.90
N ASP A 171 9.94 27.22 8.52
CA ASP A 171 10.34 27.11 7.12
C ASP A 171 9.80 25.81 6.52
N ASP A 172 8.94 25.90 5.50
CA ASP A 172 8.33 24.77 4.79
C ASP A 172 9.19 24.32 3.59
N GLY A 173 10.52 24.34 3.77
CA GLY A 173 11.49 23.90 2.77
C GLY A 173 11.80 24.93 1.69
N SER A 174 12.00 26.19 2.10
CA SER A 174 12.37 27.28 1.20
C SER A 174 13.71 27.01 0.48
N ARG A 175 13.89 27.67 -0.66
CA ARG A 175 15.08 27.55 -1.51
C ARG A 175 15.69 28.90 -1.89
N ASP A 176 15.07 29.98 -1.45
CA ASP A 176 15.37 31.36 -1.83
C ASP A 176 16.35 32.08 -0.89
N GLY A 177 16.76 31.45 0.22
CA GLY A 177 17.85 31.91 1.09
C GLY A 177 17.44 32.15 2.52
#